data_AF-A0A8C9ALZ7-F1
#
_entry.id   AF-A0A8C9ALZ7-F1
#
_cell.length_a   1.000
_cell.length_b   1.000
_cell.length_c   1.000
_cell.angle_alpha   90.00
_cell.angle_beta   90.00
_cell.angle_gamma   90.00
#
_symmetry.space_group_name_H-M   'P 1'
#
loop_
_entity.id
_entity.type
_entity.pdbx_description
1 polymer ?
#
loop_
_entity_poly.entity_id
_entity_poly.type
_entity_poly.pdbx_seq_one_letter_code
_entity_poly.pdbx_strand_id
1 'polypeptide(L)'
;MLPSETPQQKYQRLLHEVQELTIEVEKIKTTVKESATEEKLTPVVLAKQLAALKQQLVASHLEKLLGPDAAINLTDPDGALAKRLLLQLEATKNSKGVSGGKTTTETPPDSSLVTYELHSRPEQDKFSQAAKVAELEKRLTELEATVRCDQDAQNPLSAGLQGACLMETVELLQAKVSALDLAVLDQVEARLQSVLGKVNEIAKHKASVEDADTQSKVHQLYETIQRWSPIASTLPELVQRLVTIKQLHEQAMQFGQLLTHLDTTQQMIANSLKDNTTLLTQVQTTMRENLATVEGNFASIDERMKKLGK
;
A
#
# COMPACT_ATOMS: atom_id res chain seq x y z
N MET A 1 7.17 -38.98 23.15
CA MET A 1 7.31 -37.95 22.10
C MET A 1 6.45 -38.41 20.93
N LEU A 2 5.29 -37.77 20.72
CA LEU A 2 4.46 -38.04 19.53
C LEU A 2 5.21 -37.49 18.32
N PRO A 3 5.50 -38.28 17.28
CA PRO A 3 6.21 -37.80 16.10
C PRO A 3 5.40 -36.67 15.44
N SER A 4 6.04 -35.52 15.29
CA SER A 4 5.48 -34.35 14.59
C SER A 4 5.26 -34.70 13.12
N GLU A 5 4.01 -34.65 12.67
CA GLU A 5 3.64 -34.89 11.27
C GLU A 5 4.37 -33.94 10.33
N THR A 6 4.86 -34.44 9.18
CA THR A 6 5.38 -33.58 8.12
C THR A 6 4.23 -32.78 7.47
N PRO A 7 4.49 -31.58 6.92
CA PRO A 7 3.43 -30.77 6.30
C PRO A 7 2.65 -31.49 5.20
N GLN A 8 3.30 -32.39 4.45
CA GLN A 8 2.68 -33.19 3.41
C GLN A 8 1.76 -34.29 3.96
N GLN A 9 2.19 -34.97 5.03
CA GLN A 9 1.36 -35.98 5.71
C GLN A 9 0.14 -35.34 6.39
N LYS A 10 0.32 -34.17 7.01
CA LYS A 10 -0.77 -33.41 7.62
C LYS A 10 -1.81 -32.97 6.57
N TYR A 11 -1.37 -32.57 5.38
CA TYR A 11 -2.28 -32.25 4.26
C TYR A 11 -3.09 -33.47 3.81
N GLN A 12 -2.45 -34.62 3.61
CA GLN A 12 -3.13 -35.85 3.21
C GLN A 12 -4.16 -36.30 4.25
N ARG A 13 -3.84 -36.18 5.55
CA ARG A 13 -4.79 -36.43 6.64
C ARG A 13 -5.97 -35.47 6.62
N LEU A 14 -5.72 -34.16 6.52
CA LEU A 14 -6.78 -33.14 6.44
C LEU A 14 -7.67 -33.34 5.20
N LEU A 15 -7.11 -33.74 4.06
CA LEU A 15 -7.89 -34.04 2.86
C LEU A 15 -8.81 -35.26 3.09
N HIS A 16 -8.31 -36.30 3.75
CA HIS A 16 -9.09 -37.48 4.10
C HIS A 16 -10.19 -37.14 5.13
N GLU A 17 -9.86 -36.42 6.21
CA GLU A 17 -10.81 -36.01 7.25
C GLU A 17 -11.91 -35.11 6.69
N VAL A 18 -11.58 -34.15 5.81
CA VAL A 18 -12.58 -33.31 5.15
C VAL A 18 -13.46 -34.14 4.21
N GLN A 19 -12.91 -35.15 3.54
CA GLN A 19 -13.67 -36.02 2.65
C GLN A 19 -14.59 -36.98 3.41
N GLU A 20 -14.12 -37.54 4.53
CA GLU A 20 -14.89 -38.37 5.44
C GLU A 20 -16.04 -37.56 6.06
N LEU A 21 -15.75 -36.36 6.55
CA LEU A 21 -16.77 -35.43 7.07
C LEU A 21 -17.78 -35.03 5.98
N THR A 22 -17.36 -34.94 4.71
CA THR A 22 -18.28 -34.65 3.60
C THR A 22 -19.24 -35.79 3.35
N ILE A 23 -18.73 -37.03 3.41
CA ILE A 23 -19.54 -38.24 3.28
C ILE A 23 -20.50 -38.36 4.46
N GLU A 24 -20.05 -38.06 5.67
CA GLU A 24 -20.85 -38.12 6.88
C GLU A 24 -21.97 -37.06 6.88
N VAL A 25 -21.67 -35.83 6.47
CA VAL A 25 -22.68 -34.75 6.34
C VAL A 25 -23.68 -35.05 5.21
N GLU A 26 -23.25 -35.61 4.08
CA GLU A 26 -24.20 -36.07 3.04
C GLU A 26 -25.06 -37.25 3.51
N LYS A 27 -24.51 -38.17 4.31
CA LYS A 27 -25.28 -39.26 4.94
C LYS A 27 -26.28 -38.74 5.97
N ILE A 28 -25.90 -37.75 6.77
CA ILE A 28 -26.82 -37.06 7.70
C ILE A 28 -27.89 -36.31 6.89
N LYS A 29 -27.54 -35.67 5.79
CA LYS A 29 -28.49 -35.01 4.89
C LYS A 29 -29.50 -35.98 4.28
N THR A 30 -29.10 -37.19 3.86
CA THR A 30 -30.05 -38.20 3.38
C THR A 30 -30.96 -38.72 4.49
N THR A 31 -30.42 -38.91 5.70
CA THR A 31 -31.17 -39.42 6.86
C THR A 31 -32.13 -38.37 7.46
N VAL A 32 -31.72 -37.11 7.53
CA VAL A 32 -32.55 -35.97 8.01
C VAL A 32 -33.64 -35.62 7.00
N LYS A 33 -33.46 -35.92 5.71
CA LYS A 33 -34.54 -35.81 4.71
C LYS A 33 -35.70 -36.78 4.99
N GLU A 34 -35.45 -37.84 5.78
CA GLU A 34 -36.45 -38.83 6.21
C GLU A 34 -37.09 -38.48 7.57
N SER A 35 -36.51 -37.57 8.36
CA SER A 35 -37.03 -37.13 9.66
C SER A 35 -37.18 -35.60 9.72
N ALA A 36 -38.39 -35.10 9.47
CA ALA A 36 -38.72 -33.67 9.33
C ALA A 36 -38.74 -32.90 10.67
N THR A 37 -37.68 -32.97 11.47
CA THR A 37 -37.58 -32.22 12.72
C THR A 37 -36.11 -31.92 13.01
N GLU A 38 -35.68 -30.70 12.66
CA GLU A 38 -34.84 -29.81 13.49
C GLU A 38 -34.40 -28.60 12.65
N GLU A 39 -34.64 -27.45 13.24
CA GLU A 39 -34.62 -26.12 12.66
C GLU A 39 -33.22 -25.50 12.88
N LYS A 40 -32.72 -24.78 11.87
CA LYS A 40 -31.60 -23.79 11.88
C LYS A 40 -30.15 -24.18 11.59
N LEU A 41 -29.78 -25.45 11.40
CA LEU A 41 -28.50 -25.81 10.74
C LEU A 41 -28.74 -26.91 9.71
N THR A 42 -29.30 -26.53 8.56
CA THR A 42 -29.49 -27.46 7.44
C THR A 42 -28.15 -28.12 7.08
N PRO A 43 -28.05 -29.47 7.10
CA PRO A 43 -26.86 -30.23 6.70
C PRO A 43 -26.32 -29.81 5.31
N VAL A 44 -27.21 -29.29 4.45
CA VAL A 44 -26.89 -28.66 3.17
C VAL A 44 -25.94 -27.45 3.29
N VAL A 45 -26.11 -26.59 4.31
CA VAL A 45 -25.25 -25.41 4.51
C VAL A 45 -23.88 -25.85 5.02
N LEU A 46 -23.83 -26.84 5.91
CA LEU A 46 -22.58 -27.45 6.38
C LEU A 46 -21.84 -28.14 5.22
N ALA A 47 -22.54 -28.89 4.36
CA ALA A 47 -21.95 -29.48 3.16
C ALA A 47 -21.39 -28.42 2.21
N LYS A 48 -22.08 -27.28 2.04
CA LYS A 48 -21.60 -26.17 1.21
C LYS A 48 -20.35 -25.50 1.79
N GLN A 49 -20.31 -25.27 3.11
CA GLN A 49 -19.13 -24.74 3.79
C GLN A 49 -17.95 -25.70 3.73
N LEU A 50 -18.22 -27.01 3.86
CA LEU A 50 -17.19 -28.04 3.78
C LEU A 50 -16.64 -28.23 2.36
N ALA A 51 -17.50 -28.13 1.35
CA ALA A 51 -17.07 -28.09 -0.05
C ALA A 51 -16.21 -26.86 -0.36
N ALA A 52 -16.57 -25.69 0.18
CA ALA A 52 -15.75 -24.48 0.07
C ALA A 52 -14.40 -24.63 0.81
N LEU A 53 -14.38 -25.24 1.98
CA LEU A 53 -13.16 -25.53 2.73
C LEU A 53 -12.25 -26.51 1.97
N LYS A 54 -12.81 -27.56 1.38
CA LYS A 54 -12.09 -28.49 0.50
C LYS A 54 -11.47 -27.74 -0.69
N GLN A 55 -12.24 -26.86 -1.32
CA GLN A 55 -11.77 -26.07 -2.46
C GLN A 55 -10.64 -25.11 -2.07
N GLN A 56 -10.74 -24.46 -0.90
CA GLN A 56 -9.69 -23.57 -0.37
C GLN A 56 -8.40 -24.35 -0.01
N LEU A 57 -8.54 -25.55 0.58
CA LEU A 57 -7.40 -26.40 0.92
C LEU A 57 -6.66 -26.90 -0.33
N VAL A 58 -7.39 -27.28 -1.38
CA VAL A 58 -6.80 -27.67 -2.66
C VAL A 58 -6.17 -26.47 -3.37
N ALA A 59 -6.81 -25.29 -3.36
CA ALA A 59 -6.26 -24.08 -3.96
C ALA A 59 -4.95 -23.63 -3.30
N SER A 60 -4.87 -23.65 -1.96
CA SER A 60 -3.65 -23.29 -1.22
C SER A 60 -2.50 -24.30 -1.47
N HIS A 61 -2.83 -25.58 -1.63
CA HIS A 61 -1.82 -26.58 -2.01
C HIS A 61 -1.35 -26.40 -3.45
N LEU A 62 -2.27 -26.04 -4.36
CA LEU A 62 -1.95 -25.74 -5.74
C LEU A 62 -1.02 -24.52 -5.83
N GLU A 63 -1.28 -23.46 -5.08
CA GLU A 63 -0.40 -22.28 -4.99
C GLU A 63 1.02 -22.65 -4.52
N LYS A 64 1.15 -23.52 -3.52
CA LYS A 64 2.45 -24.02 -3.05
C LYS A 64 3.18 -24.89 -4.09
N LEU A 65 2.46 -25.64 -4.92
CA LEU A 65 3.03 -26.48 -5.98
C LEU A 65 3.44 -25.68 -7.22
N LEU A 66 2.65 -24.66 -7.60
CA LEU A 66 2.89 -23.82 -8.76
C LEU A 66 3.92 -22.71 -8.49
N GLY A 67 4.12 -22.35 -7.23
CA GLY A 67 5.05 -21.31 -6.79
C GLY A 67 4.37 -19.96 -6.60
N PRO A 68 5.01 -19.02 -5.86
CA PRO A 68 4.34 -17.84 -5.28
C PRO A 68 3.73 -16.83 -6.27
N ASP A 69 4.09 -16.88 -7.55
CA ASP A 69 3.71 -15.87 -8.56
C ASP A 69 3.18 -16.47 -9.88
N ALA A 70 2.79 -17.75 -9.87
CA ALA A 70 2.31 -18.42 -11.08
C ALA A 70 0.84 -18.05 -11.38
N ALA A 71 0.62 -17.10 -12.29
CA ALA A 71 -0.72 -16.75 -12.78
C ALA A 71 -1.25 -17.82 -13.75
N ILE A 72 -2.28 -18.58 -13.33
CA ILE A 72 -2.98 -19.54 -14.22
C ILE A 72 -4.06 -18.78 -14.99
N ASN A 73 -3.87 -18.58 -16.29
CA ASN A 73 -4.89 -18.02 -17.17
C ASN A 73 -5.65 -19.16 -17.87
N LEU A 74 -6.83 -19.53 -17.36
CA LEU A 74 -7.66 -20.59 -17.94
C LEU A 74 -8.28 -20.21 -19.30
N THR A 75 -8.36 -18.91 -19.61
CA THR A 75 -8.89 -18.39 -20.88
C THR A 75 -7.87 -18.34 -22.01
N ASP A 76 -6.57 -18.36 -21.69
CA ASP A 76 -5.48 -18.38 -22.66
C ASP A 76 -4.32 -19.25 -22.14
N PRO A 77 -4.45 -20.59 -22.20
CA PRO A 77 -3.47 -21.50 -21.60
C PRO A 77 -2.10 -21.46 -22.27
N ASP A 78 -2.04 -21.14 -23.58
CA ASP A 78 -0.80 -21.12 -24.38
C ASP A 78 -0.31 -19.69 -24.71
N GLY A 79 -0.99 -18.67 -24.19
CA GLY A 79 -0.75 -17.27 -24.57
C GLY A 79 -1.05 -16.98 -26.05
N ALA A 80 -1.89 -17.79 -26.68
CA ALA A 80 -2.20 -17.73 -28.12
C ALA A 80 -3.08 -16.51 -28.45
N LEU A 81 -4.02 -16.15 -27.57
CA LEU A 81 -4.84 -14.95 -27.73
C LEU A 81 -3.98 -13.70 -27.56
N ALA A 82 -3.06 -13.68 -26.59
CA ALA A 82 -2.10 -12.60 -26.42
C ALA A 82 -1.22 -12.41 -27.68
N LYS A 83 -0.68 -13.51 -28.23
CA LYS A 83 0.11 -13.48 -29.48
C LYS A 83 -0.72 -13.00 -30.68
N ARG A 84 -1.96 -13.47 -30.82
CA ARG A 84 -2.86 -13.06 -31.90
C ARG A 84 -3.20 -11.58 -31.81
N LEU A 85 -3.48 -11.07 -30.62
CA LEU A 85 -3.75 -9.65 -30.40
C LEU A 85 -2.53 -8.80 -30.77
N LEU A 86 -1.33 -9.18 -30.33
CA LEU A 86 -0.08 -8.50 -30.70
C LEU A 86 0.11 -8.47 -32.23
N LEU A 87 -0.07 -9.59 -32.92
CA LEU A 87 0.05 -9.66 -34.38
C LEU A 87 -1.01 -8.83 -35.11
N GLN A 88 -2.25 -8.79 -34.61
CA GLN A 88 -3.33 -7.96 -35.18
C GLN A 88 -3.06 -6.46 -34.97
N LEU A 89 -2.45 -6.08 -33.86
CA LEU A 89 -2.05 -4.71 -33.59
C LEU A 89 -0.84 -4.29 -34.43
N GLU A 90 0.13 -5.18 -34.64
CA GLU A 90 1.24 -4.96 -35.57
C GLU A 90 0.75 -4.84 -37.02
N ALA A 91 -0.20 -5.69 -37.44
CA ALA A 91 -0.80 -5.63 -38.77
C ALA A 91 -1.58 -4.33 -39.02
N THR A 92 -2.35 -3.86 -38.03
CA THR A 92 -3.11 -2.60 -38.12
C THR A 92 -2.23 -1.34 -37.96
N LYS A 93 -1.09 -1.45 -37.26
CA LYS A 93 -0.05 -0.42 -37.24
C LYS A 93 0.64 -0.30 -38.60
N ASN A 94 0.94 -1.42 -39.24
CA ASN A 94 1.59 -1.45 -40.55
C ASN A 94 0.65 -1.01 -41.70
N SER A 95 -0.67 -1.18 -41.55
CA SER A 95 -1.65 -0.69 -42.54
C SER A 95 -1.89 0.83 -42.47
N LYS A 96 -1.67 1.48 -41.31
CA LYS A 96 -1.78 2.95 -41.15
C LYS A 96 -0.52 3.73 -41.57
N GLY A 97 0.56 3.05 -41.97
CA GLY A 97 1.81 3.68 -42.44
C GLY A 97 1.75 4.30 -43.84
N VAL A 98 0.65 4.12 -44.60
CA VAL A 98 0.50 4.61 -45.98
C VAL A 98 -0.87 5.31 -46.15
N SER A 99 -1.07 6.46 -45.51
CA SER A 99 -2.11 7.41 -45.93
C SER A 99 -1.95 8.74 -45.18
N GLY A 100 -1.12 9.62 -45.74
CA GLY A 100 -1.23 11.05 -45.51
C GLY A 100 -2.11 11.65 -46.62
N GLY A 101 -3.33 12.12 -46.29
CA GLY A 101 -4.13 12.90 -47.24
C GLY A 101 -5.65 12.93 -47.02
N LYS A 102 -6.11 13.92 -46.24
CA LYS A 102 -7.37 14.71 -46.32
C LYS A 102 -8.76 14.07 -46.61
N THR A 103 -9.70 14.48 -45.73
CA THR A 103 -11.13 14.87 -45.89
C THR A 103 -12.25 13.83 -45.97
N THR A 104 -13.01 13.76 -44.85
CA THR A 104 -14.48 13.78 -44.67
C THR A 104 -15.39 13.04 -45.65
N THR A 105 -16.10 12.01 -45.16
CA THR A 105 -17.58 11.84 -45.21
C THR A 105 -17.99 10.55 -44.49
N GLU A 106 -19.16 10.58 -43.83
CA GLU A 106 -19.71 9.50 -42.99
C GLU A 106 -20.11 8.24 -43.77
N THR A 107 -19.76 7.04 -43.27
CA THR A 107 -20.37 5.71 -43.52
C THR A 107 -19.81 4.67 -42.50
N PRO A 108 -20.36 3.43 -42.38
CA PRO A 108 -20.61 2.66 -41.14
C PRO A 108 -19.35 1.98 -40.55
N PRO A 109 -19.38 1.27 -39.39
CA PRO A 109 -18.20 1.09 -38.55
C PRO A 109 -17.15 0.24 -39.26
N ASP A 110 -16.05 0.89 -39.61
CA ASP A 110 -14.90 0.26 -40.24
C ASP A 110 -14.41 -0.91 -39.39
N SER A 111 -14.29 -2.07 -40.03
CA SER A 111 -13.73 -3.33 -39.54
C SER A 111 -12.23 -3.26 -39.17
N SER A 112 -11.68 -2.05 -39.02
CA SER A 112 -10.31 -1.78 -38.62
C SER A 112 -10.19 -0.56 -37.69
N LEU A 113 -11.24 -0.23 -36.92
CA LEU A 113 -11.13 0.77 -35.85
C LEU A 113 -10.57 0.09 -34.58
N VAL A 114 -9.31 0.37 -34.27
CA VAL A 114 -8.70 -0.09 -33.01
C VAL A 114 -9.06 0.92 -31.91
N THR A 115 -10.10 0.59 -31.14
CA THR A 115 -10.49 1.35 -29.94
C THR A 115 -9.94 0.64 -28.71
N TYR A 116 -8.98 1.26 -28.03
CA TYR A 116 -8.54 0.80 -26.72
C TYR A 116 -9.29 1.57 -25.64
N GLU A 117 -10.06 0.84 -24.84
CA GLU A 117 -10.73 1.41 -23.69
C GLU A 117 -10.05 0.88 -22.42
N LEU A 118 -9.28 1.74 -21.76
CA LEU A 118 -8.56 1.40 -20.53
C LEU A 118 -9.33 1.95 -19.33
N HIS A 119 -9.96 1.07 -18.57
CA HIS A 119 -10.60 1.41 -17.30
C HIS A 119 -9.68 0.98 -16.16
N SER A 120 -8.71 1.82 -15.80
CA SER A 120 -7.85 1.60 -14.64
C SER A 120 -7.46 2.92 -13.98
N ARG A 121 -7.25 2.89 -12.65
CA ARG A 121 -6.66 4.00 -11.88
C ARG A 121 -5.26 3.61 -11.39
N PRO A 122 -4.29 3.45 -12.32
CA PRO A 122 -2.95 2.97 -11.95
C PRO A 122 -2.23 3.91 -10.98
N GLU A 123 -2.55 5.20 -10.99
CA GLU A 123 -1.95 6.18 -10.08
C GLU A 123 -2.33 5.96 -8.61
N GLN A 124 -3.55 5.47 -8.33
CA GLN A 124 -3.98 5.15 -6.96
C GLN A 124 -3.21 3.94 -6.42
N ASP A 125 -3.04 2.91 -7.25
CA ASP A 125 -2.31 1.70 -6.86
C ASP A 125 -0.81 1.98 -6.68
N LYS A 126 -0.21 2.80 -7.56
CA LYS A 126 1.17 3.28 -7.41
C LYS A 126 1.34 4.06 -6.11
N PHE A 127 0.42 4.97 -5.79
CA PHE A 127 0.47 5.72 -4.54
C PHE A 127 0.36 4.80 -3.31
N SER A 128 -0.59 3.87 -3.30
CA SER A 128 -0.75 2.91 -2.20
C SER A 128 0.46 1.99 -2.02
N GLN A 129 1.10 1.56 -3.11
CA GLN A 129 2.32 0.76 -3.05
C GLN A 129 3.51 1.58 -2.55
N ALA A 130 3.70 2.79 -3.07
CA ALA A 130 4.76 3.70 -2.64
C ALA A 130 4.64 4.07 -1.15
N ALA A 131 3.42 4.28 -0.66
CA ALA A 131 3.16 4.55 0.76
C ALA A 131 3.62 3.40 1.68
N LYS A 132 3.33 2.14 1.31
CA LYS A 132 3.80 0.96 2.06
C LYS A 132 5.32 0.85 2.06
N VAL A 133 5.95 1.11 0.92
CA VAL A 133 7.42 1.10 0.80
C VAL A 133 8.05 2.20 1.67
N ALA A 134 7.50 3.42 1.66
CA ALA A 134 7.99 4.53 2.46
C ALA A 134 7.85 4.28 3.97
N GLU A 135 6.76 3.63 4.42
CA GLU A 135 6.60 3.23 5.82
C GLU A 135 7.66 2.21 6.24
N LEU A 136 7.90 1.19 5.40
CA LEU A 136 8.95 0.20 5.62
C LEU A 136 10.35 0.82 5.64
N GLU A 137 10.64 1.75 4.72
CA GLU A 137 11.91 2.49 4.67
C GLU A 137 12.12 3.33 5.94
N LYS A 138 11.08 4.04 6.40
CA LYS A 138 11.13 4.79 7.65
C LYS A 138 11.45 3.88 8.85
N ARG A 139 10.72 2.77 8.98
CA ARG A 139 10.94 1.81 10.07
C ARG A 139 12.32 1.17 9.99
N LEU A 140 12.80 0.86 8.78
CA LEU A 140 14.14 0.32 8.55
C LEU A 140 15.22 1.33 8.95
N THR A 141 15.03 2.61 8.62
CA THR A 141 15.97 3.69 8.97
C THR A 141 16.04 3.88 10.49
N GLU A 142 14.91 3.85 11.19
CA GLU A 142 14.86 3.90 12.66
C GLU A 142 15.55 2.69 13.30
N LEU A 143 15.35 1.50 12.74
CA LEU A 143 15.98 0.27 13.21
C LEU A 143 17.48 0.26 12.92
N GLU A 144 17.90 0.76 11.75
CA GLU A 144 19.31 0.95 11.41
C GLU A 144 19.96 1.95 12.37
N ALA A 145 19.36 3.11 12.64
CA ALA A 145 19.91 4.09 13.57
C ALA A 145 20.08 3.53 15.00
N THR A 146 19.23 2.59 15.42
CA THR A 146 19.29 1.96 16.75
C THR A 146 20.33 0.84 16.80
N VAL A 147 20.44 0.04 15.74
CA VAL A 147 21.28 -1.17 15.71
C VAL A 147 22.68 -0.89 15.16
N ARG A 148 22.86 0.18 14.39
CA ARG A 148 24.14 0.57 13.81
C ARG A 148 25.08 1.00 14.93
N CYS A 149 25.94 0.07 15.35
CA CYS A 149 27.13 0.40 16.08
C CYS A 149 28.11 1.02 15.09
N ASP A 150 28.42 2.31 15.25
CA ASP A 150 29.64 2.83 14.67
C ASP A 150 30.78 1.99 15.24
N GLN A 151 31.48 1.28 14.36
CA GLN A 151 32.69 0.56 14.74
C GLN A 151 33.69 1.63 15.15
N ASP A 152 33.71 1.95 16.43
CA ASP A 152 34.77 2.71 17.05
C ASP A 152 35.99 1.77 17.06
N ALA A 153 36.56 1.55 15.88
CA ALA A 153 37.74 0.72 15.63
C ALA A 153 38.96 1.23 16.42
N GLN A 154 38.80 2.39 17.06
CA GLN A 154 39.77 3.12 17.84
C GLN A 154 39.80 2.72 19.33
N ASN A 155 38.86 1.92 19.85
CA ASN A 155 38.94 1.44 21.23
C ASN A 155 39.47 -0.01 21.32
N PRO A 156 40.78 -0.22 21.48
CA PRO A 156 41.35 -1.56 21.61
C PRO A 156 40.83 -2.35 22.83
N LEU A 157 40.19 -1.69 23.81
CA LEU A 157 39.56 -2.36 24.95
C LEU A 157 38.23 -3.03 24.58
N SER A 158 37.59 -2.64 23.47
CA SER A 158 36.36 -3.27 22.96
C SER A 158 36.61 -4.38 21.94
N ALA A 159 37.86 -4.56 21.48
CA ALA A 159 38.24 -5.56 20.49
C ALA A 159 37.93 -7.02 20.91
N GLY A 160 37.96 -7.30 22.21
CA GLY A 160 37.62 -8.62 22.76
C GLY A 160 36.13 -8.85 23.01
N LEU A 161 35.28 -7.84 22.80
CA LEU A 161 33.83 -7.90 22.99
C LEU A 161 33.07 -8.01 21.66
N GLN A 162 33.72 -7.74 20.53
CA GLN A 162 33.09 -7.75 19.21
C GLN A 162 32.93 -9.19 18.69
N GLY A 163 31.70 -9.70 18.73
CA GLY A 163 31.30 -10.91 17.99
C GLY A 163 30.97 -10.61 16.53
N ALA A 164 30.79 -11.65 15.70
CA ALA A 164 30.39 -11.50 14.30
C ALA A 164 28.95 -10.98 14.16
N CYS A 165 28.12 -11.13 15.20
CA CYS A 165 26.81 -10.52 15.31
C CYS A 165 26.57 -9.84 16.67
N LEU A 166 25.57 -8.96 16.74
CA LEU A 166 25.20 -8.27 17.98
C LEU A 166 24.79 -9.27 19.08
N MET A 167 24.15 -10.38 18.69
CA MET A 167 23.73 -11.43 19.63
C MET A 167 24.95 -12.09 20.30
N GLU A 168 25.96 -12.49 19.52
CA GLU A 168 27.21 -13.05 20.06
C GLU A 168 27.91 -12.07 21.01
N THR A 169 27.91 -10.77 20.67
CA THR A 169 28.45 -9.73 21.54
C THR A 169 27.71 -9.67 22.87
N VAL A 170 26.37 -9.69 22.84
CA VAL A 170 25.54 -9.68 24.06
C VAL A 170 25.72 -10.96 24.88
N GLU A 171 25.77 -12.13 24.26
CA GLU A 171 26.01 -13.41 24.94
C GLU A 171 27.39 -13.44 25.60
N LEU A 172 28.41 -12.90 24.93
CA LEU A 172 29.75 -12.78 25.50
C LEU A 172 29.76 -11.82 26.69
N LEU A 173 29.13 -10.65 26.58
CA LEU A 173 28.98 -9.72 27.71
C LEU A 173 28.22 -10.38 28.87
N GLN A 174 27.15 -11.11 28.59
CA GLN A 174 26.36 -11.83 29.60
C GLN A 174 27.21 -12.88 30.32
N ALA A 175 28.01 -13.67 29.58
CA ALA A 175 28.93 -14.62 30.16
C ALA A 175 29.98 -13.93 31.06
N LYS A 176 30.56 -12.80 30.61
CA LYS A 176 31.51 -12.01 31.41
C LYS A 176 30.86 -11.44 32.68
N VAL A 177 29.62 -10.94 32.60
CA VAL A 177 28.85 -10.45 33.76
C VAL A 177 28.53 -11.58 34.74
N SER A 178 28.17 -12.77 34.25
CA SER A 178 27.88 -13.91 35.11
C SER A 178 29.12 -14.48 35.81
N ALA A 179 30.31 -14.27 35.24
CA ALA A 179 31.59 -14.71 35.80
C ALA A 179 32.21 -13.69 36.78
N LEU A 180 31.61 -12.51 36.94
CA LEU A 180 32.07 -11.49 37.87
C LEU A 180 31.70 -11.87 39.31
N ASP A 181 32.71 -12.23 40.10
CA ASP A 181 32.61 -12.39 41.55
C ASP A 181 32.91 -11.05 42.24
N LEU A 182 32.05 -10.66 43.19
CA LEU A 182 32.14 -9.40 43.95
C LEU A 182 33.47 -9.28 44.70
N ALA A 183 33.98 -10.37 45.27
CA ALA A 183 35.23 -10.34 46.04
C ALA A 183 36.47 -10.09 45.16
N VAL A 184 36.46 -10.60 43.93
CA VAL A 184 37.54 -10.38 42.95
C VAL A 184 37.41 -8.99 42.32
N LEU A 185 36.18 -8.48 42.17
CA LEU A 185 35.93 -7.14 41.63
C LEU A 185 36.53 -6.04 42.51
N ASP A 186 36.37 -6.12 43.84
CA ASP A 186 36.97 -5.15 44.78
C ASP A 186 38.50 -5.11 44.67
N GLN A 187 39.14 -6.28 44.51
CA GLN A 187 40.59 -6.37 44.36
C GLN A 187 41.06 -5.80 43.00
N VAL A 188 40.29 -6.03 41.94
CA VAL A 188 40.55 -5.47 40.61
C VAL A 188 40.33 -3.96 40.61
N GLU A 189 39.30 -3.47 41.30
CA GLU A 189 39.00 -2.04 41.44
C GLU A 189 40.14 -1.31 42.16
N ALA A 190 40.66 -1.85 43.27
CA ALA A 190 41.81 -1.27 43.98
C ALA A 190 43.07 -1.17 43.08
N ARG A 191 43.29 -2.16 42.20
CA ARG A 191 44.38 -2.13 41.22
C ARG A 191 44.13 -1.13 40.10
N LEU A 192 42.89 -1.05 39.60
CA LEU A 192 42.48 -0.05 38.59
C LEU A 192 42.65 1.38 39.12
N GLN A 193 42.33 1.64 40.39
CA GLN A 193 42.58 2.93 41.02
C GLN A 193 44.08 3.30 41.04
N SER A 194 44.96 2.33 41.29
CA SER A 194 46.40 2.56 41.21
C SER A 194 46.86 2.85 39.77
N VAL A 195 46.32 2.15 38.77
CA VAL A 195 46.62 2.40 37.35
C VAL A 195 46.11 3.78 36.93
N LEU A 196 44.89 4.16 37.33
CA LEU A 196 44.32 5.48 37.07
C LEU A 196 45.19 6.60 37.67
N GLY A 197 45.69 6.41 38.89
CA GLY A 197 46.63 7.35 39.51
C GLY A 197 47.92 7.53 38.69
N LYS A 198 48.48 6.44 38.14
CA LYS A 198 49.65 6.50 37.25
C LYS A 198 49.35 7.17 35.91
N VAL A 199 48.19 6.92 35.33
CA VAL A 199 47.74 7.58 34.09
C VAL A 199 47.60 9.09 34.31
N ASN A 200 47.07 9.52 35.46
CA ASN A 200 46.96 10.93 35.82
C ASN A 200 48.33 11.61 36.03
N GLU A 201 49.30 10.92 36.63
CA GLU A 201 50.67 11.45 36.74
C GLU A 201 51.37 11.53 35.37
N ILE A 202 51.10 10.59 34.44
CA ILE A 202 51.57 10.70 33.05
C ILE A 202 50.91 11.90 32.34
N ALA A 203 49.61 12.11 32.52
CA ALA A 203 48.90 13.27 31.96
C ALA A 203 49.43 14.61 32.52
N LYS A 204 49.97 14.61 33.74
CA LYS A 204 50.59 15.78 34.38
C LYS A 204 51.98 16.11 33.81
N HIS A 205 52.70 15.11 33.26
CA HIS A 205 53.88 15.30 32.41
C HIS A 205 53.44 15.70 30.98
N LYS A 206 52.88 16.92 30.89
CA LYS A 206 51.92 17.41 29.90
C LYS A 206 52.44 17.70 28.48
N ALA A 207 53.74 17.97 28.32
CA ALA A 207 54.26 18.63 27.10
C ALA A 207 54.26 17.75 25.84
N SER A 208 54.43 16.43 25.95
CA SER A 208 54.38 15.51 24.80
C SER A 208 52.98 14.93 24.55
N VAL A 209 52.08 14.99 25.55
CA VAL A 209 50.74 14.42 25.49
C VAL A 209 49.75 15.39 24.82
N GLU A 210 49.88 16.70 25.08
CA GLU A 210 49.05 17.70 24.39
C GLU A 210 49.31 17.76 22.87
N ASP A 211 50.55 17.53 22.43
CA ASP A 211 50.90 17.46 21.00
C ASP A 211 50.29 16.21 20.33
N ALA A 212 50.31 15.05 21.00
CA ALA A 212 49.69 13.83 20.48
C ALA A 212 48.15 13.92 20.41
N ASP A 213 47.49 14.52 21.40
CA ASP A 213 46.04 14.73 21.40
C ASP A 213 45.60 15.71 20.32
N THR A 214 46.38 16.78 20.10
CA THR A 214 46.10 17.73 19.02
C THR A 214 46.34 17.10 17.65
N GLN A 215 47.39 16.30 17.46
CA GLN A 215 47.59 15.54 16.23
C GLN A 215 46.49 14.51 15.97
N SER A 216 45.99 13.82 17.00
CA SER A 216 44.85 12.90 16.88
C SER A 216 43.57 13.62 16.41
N LYS A 217 43.28 14.78 17.00
CA LYS A 217 42.14 15.63 16.57
C LYS A 217 42.31 16.14 15.13
N VAL A 218 43.53 16.51 14.73
CA VAL A 218 43.82 16.92 13.35
C VAL A 218 43.62 15.76 12.39
N HIS A 219 44.00 14.54 12.77
CA HIS A 219 43.75 13.35 11.97
C HIS A 219 42.24 13.06 11.83
N GLN A 220 41.47 13.15 12.92
CA GLN A 220 40.00 13.02 12.87
C GLN A 220 39.34 14.09 11.99
N LEU A 221 39.82 15.33 12.02
CA LEU A 221 39.34 16.39 11.13
C LEU A 221 39.65 16.06 9.67
N TYR A 222 40.84 15.54 9.37
CA TYR A 222 41.20 15.11 8.02
C TYR A 222 40.30 13.97 7.52
N GLU A 223 40.05 12.95 8.33
CA GLU A 223 39.13 11.85 8.00
C GLU A 223 37.69 12.37 7.78
N THR A 224 37.23 13.29 8.63
CA THR A 224 35.90 13.90 8.51
C THR A 224 35.77 14.66 7.19
N ILE A 225 36.78 15.47 6.84
CA ILE A 225 36.81 16.22 5.58
C ILE A 225 36.85 15.26 4.38
N GLN A 226 37.62 14.18 4.45
CA GLN A 226 37.69 13.19 3.38
C GLN A 226 36.36 12.47 3.18
N ARG A 227 35.65 12.12 4.28
CA ARG A 227 34.31 11.54 4.24
C ARG A 227 33.26 12.50 3.67
N TRP A 228 33.37 13.80 3.99
CA TRP A 228 32.41 14.82 3.55
C TRP A 228 32.69 15.39 2.15
N SER A 229 33.92 15.26 1.64
CA SER A 229 34.32 15.75 0.31
C SER A 229 33.37 15.32 -0.83
N PRO A 230 32.97 14.03 -0.97
CA PRO A 230 32.03 13.62 -2.01
C PRO A 230 30.58 14.07 -1.74
N ILE A 231 30.20 14.33 -0.47
CA ILE A 231 28.86 14.79 -0.10
C ILE A 231 28.71 16.30 -0.40
N ALA A 232 29.79 17.06 -0.18
CA ALA A 232 29.84 18.50 -0.39
C ALA A 232 29.50 18.92 -1.83
N SER A 233 29.88 18.14 -2.83
CA SER A 233 29.54 18.41 -4.24
C SER A 233 28.07 18.17 -4.57
N THR A 234 27.39 17.28 -3.83
CA THR A 234 25.97 16.92 -4.06
C THR A 234 24.98 17.76 -3.24
N LEU A 235 25.46 18.45 -2.19
CA LEU A 235 24.65 19.28 -1.30
C LEU A 235 23.83 20.36 -2.04
N PRO A 236 24.39 21.13 -2.99
CA PRO A 236 23.62 22.13 -3.75
C PRO A 236 22.47 21.51 -4.54
N GLU A 237 22.68 20.33 -5.15
CA GLU A 237 21.64 19.63 -5.90
C GLU A 237 20.51 19.12 -4.97
N LEU A 238 20.88 18.63 -3.79
CA LEU A 238 19.94 18.17 -2.78
C LEU A 238 19.07 19.31 -2.23
N VAL A 239 19.68 20.47 -1.98
CA VAL A 239 18.97 21.69 -1.58
C VAL A 239 18.05 22.17 -2.70
N GLN A 240 18.50 22.15 -3.96
CA GLN A 240 17.66 22.53 -5.09
C GLN A 240 16.41 21.64 -5.19
N ARG A 241 16.57 20.33 -5.03
CA ARG A 241 15.44 19.37 -5.02
C ARG A 241 14.47 19.66 -3.85
N LEU A 242 14.98 19.97 -2.66
CA LEU A 242 14.16 20.36 -1.51
C LEU A 242 13.39 21.66 -1.75
N VAL A 243 13.99 22.65 -2.42
CA VAL A 243 13.32 23.89 -2.81
C VAL A 243 12.20 23.61 -3.82
N THR A 244 12.43 22.75 -4.81
CA THR A 244 11.38 22.32 -5.74
C THR A 244 10.24 21.60 -5.02
N ILE A 245 10.55 20.73 -4.06
CA ILE A 245 9.53 20.04 -3.24
C ILE A 245 8.77 21.02 -2.35
N LYS A 246 9.43 22.05 -1.80
CA LYS A 246 8.75 23.11 -1.03
C LYS A 246 7.68 23.81 -1.88
N GLN A 247 8.00 24.17 -3.12
CA GLN A 247 7.04 24.80 -4.03
C GLN A 247 5.84 23.88 -4.31
N LEU A 248 6.09 22.59 -4.52
CA LEU A 248 5.03 21.59 -4.67
C LEU A 248 4.16 21.46 -3.41
N HIS A 249 4.78 21.50 -2.22
CA HIS A 249 4.05 21.42 -0.96
C HIS A 249 3.17 22.65 -0.73
N GLU A 250 3.65 23.84 -1.10
CA GLU A 250 2.85 25.07 -1.07
C GLU A 250 1.65 25.00 -2.04
N GLN A 251 1.85 24.47 -3.24
CA GLN A 251 0.76 24.21 -4.20
C GLN A 251 -0.25 23.19 -3.65
N ALA A 252 0.21 22.14 -2.98
CA ALA A 252 -0.68 21.15 -2.35
C ALA A 252 -1.50 21.77 -1.20
N MET A 253 -0.93 22.71 -0.45
CA MET A 253 -1.66 23.46 0.58
C MET A 253 -2.75 24.35 -0.03
N GLN A 254 -2.44 25.04 -1.13
CA GLN A 254 -3.42 25.84 -1.88
C GLN A 254 -4.52 24.96 -2.50
N PHE A 255 -4.19 23.74 -2.93
CA PHE A 255 -5.17 22.79 -3.47
C PHE A 255 -6.26 22.44 -2.44
N GLY A 256 -5.90 22.23 -1.17
CA GLY A 256 -6.87 21.99 -0.11
C GLY A 256 -7.86 23.15 0.07
N GLN A 257 -7.38 24.40 0.00
CA GLN A 257 -8.22 25.60 0.07
C GLN A 257 -9.09 25.77 -1.19
N LEU A 258 -8.54 25.45 -2.37
CA LEU A 258 -9.29 25.50 -3.62
C LEU A 258 -10.42 24.46 -3.62
N LEU A 259 -10.17 23.27 -3.06
CA LEU A 259 -11.15 22.20 -2.97
C LEU A 259 -12.34 22.57 -2.06
N THR A 260 -12.09 23.22 -0.92
CA THR A 260 -13.17 23.71 -0.04
C THR A 260 -13.97 24.84 -0.70
N HIS A 261 -13.31 25.74 -1.41
CA HIS A 261 -13.98 26.75 -2.23
C HIS A 261 -14.85 26.10 -3.31
N LEU A 262 -14.33 25.09 -4.00
CA LEU A 262 -15.03 24.40 -5.07
C LEU A 262 -16.27 23.65 -4.52
N ASP A 263 -16.16 22.98 -3.38
CA ASP A 263 -17.30 22.35 -2.68
C ASP A 263 -18.37 23.39 -2.32
N THR A 264 -17.97 24.54 -1.77
CA THR A 264 -18.90 25.63 -1.43
C THR A 264 -19.63 26.15 -2.69
N THR A 265 -18.91 26.33 -3.80
CA THR A 265 -19.52 26.77 -5.07
C THR A 265 -20.43 25.70 -5.66
N GLN A 266 -20.08 24.42 -5.56
CA GLN A 266 -20.94 23.32 -5.99
C GLN A 266 -22.23 23.25 -5.17
N GLN A 267 -22.17 23.44 -3.86
CA GLN A 267 -23.37 23.53 -3.01
C GLN A 267 -24.25 24.72 -3.38
N MET A 268 -23.65 25.88 -3.67
CA MET A 268 -24.40 27.06 -4.11
C MET A 268 -25.09 26.81 -5.46
N ILE A 269 -24.40 26.18 -6.42
CA ILE A 269 -24.97 25.82 -7.73
C ILE A 269 -26.10 24.80 -7.55
N ALA A 270 -25.94 23.80 -6.69
CA ALA A 270 -26.97 22.80 -6.40
C ALA A 270 -28.22 23.44 -5.79
N ASN A 271 -28.05 24.39 -4.87
CA ASN A 271 -29.16 25.17 -4.31
C ASN A 271 -29.84 26.03 -5.38
N SER A 272 -29.07 26.74 -6.20
CA SER A 272 -29.63 27.52 -7.32
C SER A 272 -30.40 26.65 -8.32
N LEU A 273 -29.90 25.45 -8.62
CA LEU A 273 -30.60 24.51 -9.50
C LEU A 273 -31.93 24.03 -8.88
N LYS A 274 -31.96 23.82 -7.56
CA LYS A 274 -33.18 23.49 -6.82
C LYS A 274 -34.19 24.65 -6.88
N ASP A 275 -33.73 25.89 -6.69
CA ASP A 275 -34.58 27.08 -6.78
C ASP A 275 -35.11 27.28 -8.20
N ASN A 276 -34.30 27.07 -9.24
CA ASN A 276 -34.76 27.10 -10.62
C ASN A 276 -35.82 26.00 -10.90
N THR A 277 -35.67 24.83 -10.29
CA THR A 277 -36.66 23.74 -10.39
C THR A 277 -37.98 24.14 -9.73
N THR A 278 -37.95 24.76 -8.54
CA THR A 278 -39.18 25.23 -7.87
C THR A 278 -39.85 26.35 -8.66
N LEU A 279 -39.09 27.31 -9.18
CA LEU A 279 -39.60 28.36 -10.08
C LEU A 279 -40.26 27.78 -11.32
N LEU A 280 -39.65 26.79 -11.99
CA LEU A 280 -40.25 26.11 -13.14
C LEU A 280 -41.56 25.42 -12.78
N THR A 281 -41.63 24.74 -11.63
CA THR A 281 -42.89 24.11 -11.18
C THR A 281 -43.97 25.14 -10.83
N GLN A 282 -43.59 26.29 -10.28
CA GLN A 282 -44.52 27.38 -10.00
C GLN A 282 -45.05 27.98 -11.31
N VAL A 283 -44.17 28.27 -12.28
CA VAL A 283 -44.56 28.75 -13.62
C VAL A 283 -45.49 27.76 -14.31
N GLN A 284 -45.20 26.46 -14.26
CA GLN A 284 -46.06 25.42 -14.82
C GLN A 284 -47.45 25.40 -14.15
N THR A 285 -47.51 25.58 -12.84
CA THR A 285 -48.76 25.62 -12.08
C THR A 285 -49.57 26.87 -12.41
N THR A 286 -48.93 28.05 -12.40
CA THR A 286 -49.56 29.32 -12.75
C THR A 286 -50.04 29.33 -14.20
N MET A 287 -49.29 28.74 -15.14
CA MET A 287 -49.76 28.57 -16.52
C MET A 287 -51.01 27.69 -16.60
N ARG A 288 -51.07 26.61 -15.82
CA ARG A 288 -52.25 25.73 -15.77
C ARG A 288 -53.48 26.45 -15.21
N GLU A 289 -53.30 27.19 -14.11
CA GLU A 289 -54.38 28.00 -13.49
C GLU A 289 -54.86 29.12 -14.42
N ASN A 290 -53.94 29.81 -15.10
CA ASN A 290 -54.27 30.83 -16.07
C ASN A 290 -55.04 30.25 -17.26
N LEU A 291 -54.63 29.09 -17.79
CA LEU A 291 -55.36 28.40 -18.86
C LEU A 291 -56.77 28.01 -18.43
N ALA A 292 -56.94 27.43 -17.24
CA ALA A 292 -58.25 27.10 -16.69
C ALA A 292 -59.15 28.33 -16.51
N THR A 293 -58.57 29.46 -16.07
CA THR A 293 -59.28 30.74 -15.94
C THR A 293 -59.70 31.28 -17.31
N VAL A 294 -58.82 31.22 -18.30
CA VAL A 294 -59.10 31.63 -19.68
C VAL A 294 -60.20 30.77 -20.30
N GLU A 295 -60.15 29.44 -20.12
CA GLU A 295 -61.22 28.52 -20.55
C GLU A 295 -62.55 28.86 -19.89
N GLY A 296 -62.57 29.12 -18.58
CA GLY A 296 -63.78 29.55 -17.86
C GLY A 296 -64.33 30.90 -18.36
N ASN A 297 -63.45 31.85 -18.66
CA ASN A 297 -63.83 33.13 -19.26
C ASN A 297 -64.44 32.96 -20.66
N PHE A 298 -63.85 32.11 -21.51
CA PHE A 298 -64.39 31.78 -22.82
C PHE A 298 -65.76 31.11 -22.73
N ALA A 299 -65.94 30.18 -21.80
CA ALA A 299 -67.24 29.54 -21.56
C ALA A 299 -68.31 30.55 -21.13
N SER A 300 -67.96 31.49 -20.23
CA SER A 300 -68.85 32.57 -19.80
C SER A 300 -69.22 33.52 -20.95
N ILE A 301 -68.25 33.88 -21.80
CA ILE A 301 -68.49 34.70 -23.00
C ILE A 301 -69.41 33.97 -23.99
N ASP A 302 -69.17 32.68 -24.23
CA ASP A 302 -70.01 31.84 -25.12
C ASP A 302 -71.45 31.76 -24.59
N GLU A 303 -71.63 31.58 -23.28
CA GLU A 303 -72.95 31.57 -22.66
C GLU A 303 -73.67 32.92 -22.80
N ARG A 304 -72.94 34.03 -22.62
CA ARG A 304 -73.48 35.39 -22.84
C ARG A 304 -73.83 35.64 -24.31
N MET A 305 -72.99 35.18 -25.24
CA MET A 305 -73.25 35.30 -26.69
C MET A 305 -74.50 34.52 -27.09
N LYS A 306 -74.69 33.31 -26.54
CA LYS A 306 -75.91 32.53 -26.72
C LYS A 306 -77.16 33.21 -26.16
N LYS A 307 -77.04 33.93 -25.03
CA LYS A 307 -78.16 34.71 -24.45
C LYS A 307 -78.54 35.95 -25.28
N LEU A 308 -77.59 36.52 -26.02
CA LEU A 308 -77.81 37.67 -26.93
C LEU A 308 -78.26 37.26 -28.34
N GLY A 309 -78.07 36.00 -28.72
CA GLY A 309 -78.43 35.44 -30.03
C GLY A 309 -79.88 34.96 -30.16
N LYS A 310 -80.82 35.51 -29.39
CA LYS A 310 -82.27 35.31 -29.52
C LYS A 310 -82.98 36.62 -29.80
#